data_AF-A0A4Y5USY7-F1
#
_entry.id   AF-A0A4Y5USY7-F1
#
_cell.length_a   1.000
_cell.length_b   1.000
_cell.length_c   1.000
_cell.angle_alpha   90.00
_cell.angle_beta   90.00
_cell.angle_gamma   90.00
#
_symmetry.space_group_name_H-M   'P 1'
#
loop_
_entity.id
_entity.type
_entity.pdbx_description
1 polymer ?
#
loop_
_entity_poly.entity_id
_entity_poly.type
_entity_poly.pdbx_seq_one_letter_code
_entity_poly.pdbx_strand_id
1 'polypeptide(L)'
;FGKPFHNAAAILIPGRSPQVVHKSLLPTYSIFDEARYFEPSEEVCPVQLLDQLVGVTVCEDIWATGYQRDPVKELVLAGAKSILNLSASPFQVGRTEDRLCVLQEVATRHQVPIFYCNSVGGNDQLVFDGHSLVVSPLGRWRRLPGFQEHLELIEGVPTQAIGRVSQKEE
;
A
#
# COMPACT_ATOMS: atom_id res chain seq x y z
N PHE A 1 -29.37 -0.15 -10.33
CA PHE A 1 -28.29 -0.62 -11.22
C PHE A 1 -26.98 -0.07 -10.67
N GLY A 2 -26.09 -0.93 -10.21
CA GLY A 2 -24.76 -0.61 -9.71
C GLY A 2 -23.85 -1.79 -10.00
N LYS A 3 -22.53 -1.60 -9.96
CA LYS A 3 -21.59 -2.69 -10.24
C LYS A 3 -21.51 -3.57 -8.98
N PRO A 4 -21.66 -4.89 -9.06
CA PRO A 4 -21.64 -5.73 -7.87
C PRO A 4 -20.21 -6.10 -7.41
N PHE A 5 -19.18 -5.41 -7.91
CA PHE A 5 -17.79 -5.82 -7.77
C PHE A 5 -16.98 -4.83 -6.95
N HIS A 6 -16.00 -5.34 -6.22
CA HIS A 6 -15.02 -4.56 -5.46
C HIS A 6 -13.60 -5.03 -5.78
N ASN A 7 -12.66 -4.08 -5.76
CA ASN A 7 -11.24 -4.40 -5.66
C ASN A 7 -10.95 -4.72 -4.18
N ALA A 8 -10.41 -5.90 -3.89
CA ALA A 8 -10.45 -6.46 -2.53
C ALA A 8 -9.15 -7.16 -2.13
N ALA A 9 -8.86 -7.12 -0.83
CA ALA A 9 -7.85 -7.94 -0.17
C ALA A 9 -8.55 -8.93 0.78
N ALA A 10 -8.16 -10.21 0.70
CA ALA A 10 -8.68 -11.25 1.59
C ALA A 10 -7.60 -11.68 2.60
N ILE A 11 -7.98 -11.73 3.88
CA ILE A 11 -7.14 -12.22 4.97
C ILE A 11 -7.60 -13.63 5.30
N LEU A 12 -6.71 -14.59 5.05
CA LEU A 12 -6.98 -16.02 5.21
C LEU A 12 -6.21 -16.53 6.43
N ILE A 13 -6.93 -16.90 7.48
CA ILE A 13 -6.37 -17.52 8.68
C ILE A 13 -6.94 -18.94 8.78
N PRO A 14 -6.11 -19.99 8.88
CA PRO A 14 -6.58 -21.37 9.02
C PRO A 14 -7.62 -21.50 10.14
N GLY A 15 -8.76 -22.13 9.83
CA GLY A 15 -9.85 -22.34 10.78
C GLY A 15 -10.73 -21.11 11.07
N ARG A 16 -10.55 -19.99 10.36
CA ARG A 16 -11.41 -18.80 10.45
C ARG A 16 -12.06 -18.49 9.10
N SER A 17 -13.23 -17.86 9.12
CA SER A 17 -13.82 -17.30 7.90
C SER A 17 -12.91 -16.18 7.35
N PRO A 18 -12.79 -16.05 6.02
CA PRO A 18 -12.05 -14.95 5.42
C PRO A 18 -12.57 -13.59 5.91
N GLN A 19 -11.66 -12.70 6.27
CA GLN A 19 -11.97 -11.28 6.41
C GLN A 19 -11.63 -10.62 5.08
N VAL A 20 -12.52 -9.77 4.56
CA VAL A 20 -12.34 -9.11 3.26
C VAL A 20 -12.33 -7.61 3.48
N VAL A 21 -11.34 -6.95 2.90
CA VAL A 21 -11.19 -5.49 2.89
C VAL A 21 -11.39 -5.02 1.46
N HIS A 22 -12.27 -4.05 1.26
CA HIS A 22 -12.53 -3.46 -0.04
C HIS A 22 -11.78 -2.13 -0.18
N LYS A 23 -11.24 -1.88 -1.37
CA LYS A 23 -10.60 -0.62 -1.73
C LYS A 23 -11.61 0.52 -1.65
N SER A 24 -11.19 1.66 -1.10
CA SER A 24 -12.08 2.80 -0.85
C SER A 24 -11.85 3.96 -1.82
N LEU A 25 -10.63 4.15 -2.32
CA LEU A 25 -10.28 5.17 -3.30
C LEU A 25 -10.07 4.53 -4.67
N LEU A 26 -10.91 4.86 -5.66
CA LEU A 26 -10.84 4.28 -7.00
C LEU A 26 -10.23 5.28 -7.99
N PRO A 27 -8.97 5.08 -8.44
CA PRO A 27 -8.34 5.99 -9.38
C PRO A 27 -9.02 5.92 -10.76
N THR A 28 -9.27 7.10 -11.34
CA THR A 28 -9.88 7.29 -12.68
C THR A 28 -9.03 8.17 -13.59
N TYR A 29 -7.72 8.20 -13.32
CA TYR A 29 -6.75 9.03 -14.03
C TYR A 29 -5.62 8.19 -14.63
N SER A 30 -4.94 8.76 -15.61
CA SER A 30 -3.83 8.11 -16.33
C SER A 30 -4.30 6.78 -16.96
N ILE A 31 -3.69 5.67 -16.59
CA ILE A 31 -4.01 4.32 -17.07
C ILE A 31 -5.13 3.63 -16.30
N PHE A 32 -5.63 4.25 -15.22
CA PHE A 32 -6.62 3.63 -14.33
C PHE A 32 -8.03 4.13 -14.62
N ASP A 33 -8.98 3.20 -14.66
CA ASP A 33 -10.42 3.47 -14.76
C ASP A 33 -11.17 2.57 -13.77
N GLU A 34 -10.75 2.55 -12.50
CA GLU A 34 -11.28 1.57 -11.53
C GLU A 34 -12.75 1.80 -11.21
N ALA A 35 -13.21 3.06 -11.20
CA ALA A 35 -14.63 3.38 -11.02
C ALA A 35 -15.50 2.84 -12.16
N ARG A 36 -14.93 2.47 -13.32
CA ARG A 36 -15.64 1.74 -14.37
C ARG A 36 -15.96 0.30 -13.98
N TYR A 37 -15.19 -0.33 -13.10
CA TYR A 37 -15.32 -1.76 -12.78
C TYR A 37 -15.85 -2.02 -11.37
N PHE A 38 -15.51 -1.16 -10.41
CA PHE A 38 -15.73 -1.42 -8.99
C PHE A 38 -16.53 -0.31 -8.30
N GLU A 39 -17.18 -0.68 -7.19
CA GLU A 39 -17.75 0.26 -6.22
C GLU A 39 -16.74 0.50 -5.09
N PRO A 40 -16.60 1.76 -4.59
CA PRO A 40 -15.73 2.05 -3.46
C PRO A 40 -16.32 1.49 -2.16
N SER A 41 -15.45 1.09 -1.23
CA SER A 41 -15.90 0.77 0.13
C SER A 41 -16.35 2.01 0.87
N GLU A 42 -17.52 1.96 1.51
CA GLU A 42 -17.95 2.98 2.48
C GLU A 42 -17.28 2.79 3.84
N GLU A 43 -16.96 1.54 4.20
CA GLU A 43 -16.35 1.18 5.48
C GLU A 43 -14.84 0.95 5.34
N VAL A 44 -14.07 1.52 6.26
CA VAL A 44 -12.62 1.32 6.37
C VAL A 44 -12.31 0.98 7.83
N CYS A 45 -12.01 -0.29 8.07
CA CYS A 45 -11.79 -0.84 9.41
C CYS A 45 -10.52 -1.71 9.43
N PRO A 46 -9.73 -1.69 10.51
CA PRO A 46 -8.61 -2.59 10.66
C PRO A 46 -9.08 -4.03 10.85
N VAL A 47 -8.22 -4.97 10.49
CA VAL A 47 -8.45 -6.40 10.69
C VAL A 47 -7.63 -6.90 11.87
N GLN A 48 -8.18 -7.86 12.61
CA GLN A 48 -7.44 -8.54 13.67
C GLN A 48 -6.50 -9.58 13.06
N LEU A 49 -5.20 -9.33 13.15
CA LEU A 49 -4.16 -10.27 12.75
C LEU A 49 -3.31 -10.62 13.98
N LEU A 50 -3.39 -11.88 14.39
CA LEU A 50 -2.81 -12.35 15.66
C LEU A 50 -3.33 -11.51 16.85
N ASP A 51 -2.46 -10.81 17.55
CA ASP A 51 -2.72 -9.95 18.72
C ASP A 51 -2.75 -8.45 18.37
N GLN A 52 -2.70 -8.07 17.09
CA GLN A 52 -2.67 -6.68 16.65
C GLN A 52 -3.79 -6.33 15.67
N LEU A 53 -4.28 -5.09 15.76
CA LEU A 53 -5.10 -4.47 14.72
C LEU A 53 -4.19 -3.96 13.61
N VAL A 54 -4.40 -4.45 12.39
CA VAL A 54 -3.62 -4.07 11.20
C VAL A 54 -4.55 -3.38 10.22
N GLY A 55 -4.17 -2.20 9.78
CA GLY A 55 -4.85 -1.52 8.68
C GLY A 55 -4.43 -2.13 7.35
N VAL A 56 -5.37 -2.56 6.52
CA VAL A 56 -5.08 -3.05 5.17
C VAL A 56 -5.59 -2.03 4.17
N THR A 57 -4.74 -1.63 3.25
CA THR A 57 -5.05 -0.67 2.18
C THR A 57 -4.71 -1.28 0.83
N VAL A 58 -5.48 -0.93 -0.21
CA VAL A 58 -5.22 -1.42 -1.57
C VAL A 58 -4.77 -0.26 -2.44
N CYS A 59 -3.50 -0.29 -2.84
CA CYS A 59 -2.85 0.66 -3.74
C CYS A 59 -3.18 2.12 -3.40
N GLU A 60 -4.12 2.72 -4.14
CA GLU A 60 -4.53 4.12 -4.06
C GLU A 60 -4.93 4.60 -2.65
N ASP A 61 -5.48 3.71 -1.82
CA ASP A 61 -5.93 4.01 -0.46
C ASP A 61 -4.85 4.65 0.42
N ILE A 62 -3.55 4.38 0.16
CA ILE A 62 -2.45 4.89 1.00
C ILE A 62 -1.98 6.29 0.62
N TRP A 63 -2.23 6.74 -0.62
CA TRP A 63 -1.72 8.03 -1.10
C TRP A 63 -2.59 9.19 -0.61
N ALA A 64 -3.91 8.97 -0.55
CA ALA A 64 -4.96 9.95 -0.20
C ALA A 64 -4.80 11.33 -0.86
N THR A 65 -4.05 11.43 -1.96
CA THR A 65 -3.69 12.71 -2.60
C THR A 65 -4.80 13.10 -3.56
N GLY A 66 -5.42 14.26 -3.34
CA GLY A 66 -6.54 14.74 -4.16
C GLY A 66 -7.90 14.15 -3.78
N TYR A 67 -7.99 13.40 -2.68
CA TYR A 67 -9.24 12.88 -2.13
C TYR A 67 -9.63 13.63 -0.86
N GLN A 68 -10.94 13.72 -0.59
CA GLN A 68 -11.44 14.24 0.70
C GLN A 68 -11.31 13.22 1.84
N ARG A 69 -11.19 11.94 1.48
CA ARG A 69 -11.10 10.80 2.39
C ARG A 69 -9.65 10.38 2.57
N ASP A 70 -9.29 10.04 3.81
CA ASP A 70 -7.96 9.53 4.17
C ASP A 70 -8.14 8.16 4.88
N PRO A 71 -8.07 7.05 4.11
CA PRO A 71 -8.28 5.70 4.66
C PRO A 71 -7.26 5.34 5.73
N VAL A 72 -6.00 5.79 5.60
CA VAL A 72 -4.96 5.52 6.60
C VAL A 72 -5.31 6.19 7.92
N LYS A 73 -5.75 7.45 7.88
CA LYS A 73 -6.23 8.15 9.08
C LYS A 73 -7.39 7.42 9.75
N GLU A 74 -8.38 6.97 8.99
CA GLU A 74 -9.52 6.21 9.52
C GLU A 74 -9.07 4.92 10.21
N LEU A 75 -8.19 4.15 9.57
CA LEU A 75 -7.62 2.91 10.15
C LEU A 75 -6.86 3.19 11.46
N VAL A 76 -6.02 4.23 11.48
CA VAL A 76 -5.24 4.60 12.67
C VAL A 76 -6.16 5.07 13.81
N LEU A 77 -7.18 5.88 13.52
CA LEU A 77 -8.17 6.30 14.51
C LEU A 77 -8.99 5.12 15.05
N ALA A 78 -9.23 4.09 14.22
CA ALA A 78 -9.85 2.83 14.63
C ALA A 78 -8.87 1.88 15.36
N GLY A 79 -7.63 2.30 15.62
CA GLY A 79 -6.68 1.58 16.46
C GLY A 79 -5.64 0.73 15.73
N ALA A 80 -5.55 0.81 14.41
CA ALA A 80 -4.51 0.13 13.65
C ALA A 80 -3.10 0.48 14.17
N LYS A 81 -2.27 -0.55 14.36
CA LYS A 81 -0.88 -0.41 14.85
C LYS A 81 0.15 -0.42 13.73
N SER A 82 -0.25 -0.85 12.54
CA SER A 82 0.56 -0.88 11.33
C SER A 82 -0.36 -0.81 10.11
N ILE A 83 0.19 -0.40 8.97
CA ILE A 83 -0.50 -0.41 7.68
C ILE A 83 0.18 -1.41 6.76
N LEU A 84 -0.58 -2.34 6.22
CA LEU A 84 -0.20 -3.20 5.10
C LEU A 84 -0.84 -2.66 3.82
N ASN A 85 -0.02 -2.32 2.83
CA ASN A 85 -0.49 -1.87 1.53
C ASN A 85 -0.16 -2.90 0.45
N LEU A 86 -1.20 -3.36 -0.25
CA LEU A 86 -1.08 -4.25 -1.41
C LEU A 86 -1.20 -3.40 -2.67
N SER A 87 -0.16 -3.39 -3.49
CA SER A 87 -0.05 -2.48 -4.63
C SER A 87 0.23 -3.20 -5.95
N ALA A 88 -0.34 -2.62 -7.01
CA ALA A 88 0.03 -2.84 -8.40
C ALA A 88 0.32 -1.46 -9.01
N SER A 89 1.36 -0.81 -8.48
CA SER A 89 1.81 0.51 -8.91
C SER A 89 2.80 0.36 -10.07
N PRO A 90 2.44 0.84 -11.28
CA PRO A 90 3.27 0.69 -12.46
C PRO A 90 4.56 1.53 -12.34
N PHE A 91 5.59 1.05 -13.02
CA PHE A 91 6.85 1.73 -13.19
C PHE A 91 6.69 2.97 -14.06
N GLN A 92 7.31 4.04 -13.60
CA GLN A 92 7.62 5.23 -14.38
C GLN A 92 8.94 5.78 -13.85
N VAL A 93 9.76 6.40 -14.72
CA VAL A 93 11.01 7.03 -14.30
C VAL A 93 10.74 8.04 -13.17
N GLY A 94 11.45 7.90 -12.06
CA GLY A 94 11.29 8.73 -10.85
C GLY A 94 10.17 8.30 -9.89
N ARG A 95 9.24 7.43 -10.32
CA ARG A 95 8.09 7.00 -9.50
C ARG A 95 8.51 6.22 -8.25
N THR A 96 9.66 5.58 -8.28
CA THR A 96 10.21 4.85 -7.12
C THR A 96 10.54 5.77 -5.96
N GLU A 97 11.17 6.90 -6.25
CA GLU A 97 11.53 7.91 -5.27
C GLU A 97 10.29 8.66 -4.79
N ASP A 98 9.34 8.95 -5.68
CA ASP A 98 8.05 9.57 -5.31
C ASP A 98 7.26 8.68 -4.34
N ARG A 99 7.17 7.37 -4.62
CA ARG A 99 6.53 6.40 -3.71
C ARG A 99 7.18 6.41 -2.33
N LEU A 100 8.50 6.38 -2.27
CA LEU A 100 9.22 6.42 -1.00
C LEU A 100 8.89 7.70 -0.22
N CYS A 101 8.92 8.86 -0.89
CA CYS A 101 8.61 10.15 -0.28
C CYS A 101 7.21 10.15 0.35
N VAL A 102 6.19 9.73 -0.41
CA VAL A 102 4.80 9.67 0.08
C VAL A 102 4.67 8.68 1.24
N LEU A 103 5.26 7.49 1.15
CA LEU A 103 5.18 6.49 2.23
C LEU A 103 5.90 6.97 3.51
N GLN A 104 7.01 7.68 3.40
CA GLN A 104 7.65 8.34 4.55
C GLN A 104 6.75 9.39 5.18
N GLU A 105 6.10 10.24 4.36
CA GLU A 105 5.17 11.25 4.85
C GLU A 105 3.99 10.62 5.58
N VAL A 106 3.35 9.59 4.99
CA VAL A 106 2.23 8.89 5.61
C VAL A 106 2.65 8.21 6.92
N ALA A 107 3.78 7.50 6.94
CA ALA A 107 4.25 6.80 8.14
C ALA A 107 4.54 7.77 9.29
N THR A 108 5.18 8.90 8.98
CA THR A 108 5.52 9.94 9.97
C THR A 108 4.31 10.75 10.41
N ARG A 109 3.40 11.09 9.50
CA ARG A 109 2.17 11.82 9.83
C ARG A 109 1.25 11.02 10.76
N HIS A 110 1.08 9.73 10.49
CA HIS A 110 0.16 8.87 11.25
C HIS A 110 0.85 8.08 12.37
N GLN A 111 2.17 8.21 12.53
CA GLN A 111 2.96 7.56 13.59
C GLN A 111 2.77 6.03 13.63
N VAL A 112 2.67 5.40 12.47
CA VAL A 112 2.53 3.94 12.32
C VAL A 112 3.50 3.43 11.25
N PRO A 113 4.05 2.22 11.41
CA PRO A 113 4.85 1.61 10.36
C PRO A 113 3.99 1.22 9.17
N ILE A 114 4.61 1.28 7.99
CA ILE A 114 4.01 0.90 6.71
C ILE A 114 4.80 -0.26 6.12
N PHE A 115 4.08 -1.30 5.73
CA PHE A 115 4.56 -2.43 4.95
C PHE A 115 3.91 -2.33 3.57
N TYR A 116 4.69 -1.96 2.57
CA TYR A 116 4.26 -1.74 1.20
C TYR A 116 4.76 -2.88 0.32
N CYS A 117 3.84 -3.64 -0.27
CA CYS A 117 4.15 -4.73 -1.19
C CYS A 117 3.63 -4.38 -2.58
N ASN A 118 4.53 -4.27 -3.56
CA ASN A 118 4.17 -3.97 -4.93
C ASN A 118 4.40 -5.17 -5.85
N SER A 119 3.55 -5.28 -6.87
CA SER A 119 3.71 -6.25 -7.95
C SER A 119 5.02 -6.02 -8.71
N VAL A 120 5.51 -7.06 -9.37
CA VAL A 120 6.68 -7.02 -10.26
C VAL A 120 6.42 -7.84 -11.53
N GLY A 121 6.96 -7.40 -12.66
CA GLY A 121 6.80 -8.07 -13.95
C GLY A 121 6.04 -7.24 -14.98
N GLY A 122 5.78 -7.82 -16.16
CA GLY A 122 5.05 -7.16 -17.24
C GLY A 122 3.58 -7.57 -17.29
N ASN A 123 2.71 -6.63 -17.63
CA ASN A 123 1.31 -6.89 -17.99
C ASN A 123 0.93 -6.00 -19.18
N ASP A 124 0.85 -6.60 -20.38
CA ASP A 124 0.72 -5.89 -21.65
C ASP A 124 1.76 -4.75 -21.80
N GLN A 125 1.29 -3.50 -21.79
CA GLN A 125 2.13 -2.30 -21.93
C GLN A 125 2.70 -1.80 -20.60
N LEU A 126 2.28 -2.39 -19.47
CA LEU A 126 2.69 -1.97 -18.14
C LEU A 126 3.86 -2.82 -17.65
N VAL A 127 4.79 -2.14 -16.98
CA VAL A 127 5.85 -2.77 -16.21
C VAL A 127 5.60 -2.45 -14.74
N PHE A 128 5.66 -3.45 -13.87
CA PHE A 128 5.66 -3.29 -12.43
C PHE A 128 7.09 -3.57 -11.94
N ASP A 129 7.64 -2.65 -11.15
CA ASP A 129 9.04 -2.68 -10.78
C ASP A 129 9.29 -3.32 -9.41
N GLY A 130 8.27 -3.80 -8.71
CA GLY A 130 8.40 -4.21 -7.32
C GLY A 130 8.80 -3.01 -6.48
N HIS A 131 10.04 -2.98 -5.99
CA HIS A 131 10.51 -1.97 -5.03
C HIS A 131 9.61 -1.87 -3.80
N SER A 132 9.18 -3.03 -3.29
CA SER A 132 8.47 -3.15 -2.01
C SER A 132 9.28 -2.50 -0.89
N LEU A 133 8.59 -1.91 0.09
CA LEU A 133 9.18 -1.01 1.07
C LEU A 133 8.63 -1.30 2.47
N VAL A 134 9.49 -1.15 3.47
CA VAL A 134 9.07 -1.03 4.87
C VAL A 134 9.50 0.33 5.37
N VAL A 135 8.59 1.08 5.97
CA VAL A 135 8.85 2.42 6.50
C VAL A 135 8.44 2.47 7.97
N SER A 136 9.32 2.96 8.83
CA SER A 136 9.05 3.12 10.25
C SER A 136 8.31 4.43 10.55
N PRO A 137 7.70 4.57 11.74
CA PRO A 137 7.05 5.81 12.17
C PRO A 137 7.97 7.04 12.19
N LEU A 138 9.29 6.83 12.20
CA LEU A 138 10.31 7.88 12.17
C LEU A 138 10.81 8.18 10.74
N GLY A 139 10.16 7.61 9.72
CA GLY A 139 10.52 7.80 8.32
C GLY A 139 11.81 7.08 7.91
N ARG A 140 12.31 6.14 8.72
CA ARG A 140 13.41 5.25 8.28
C ARG A 140 12.82 4.17 7.40
N TRP A 141 13.56 3.69 6.42
CA TRP A 141 13.00 2.78 5.42
C TRP A 141 13.96 1.69 5.02
N ARG A 142 13.41 0.56 4.57
CA ARG A 142 14.14 -0.53 3.91
C ARG A 142 13.45 -0.83 2.60
N ARG A 143 14.20 -0.88 1.51
CA ARG A 143 13.68 -1.18 0.16
C ARG A 143 14.14 -2.55 -0.30
N LEU A 144 13.20 -3.35 -0.79
CA LEU A 144 13.47 -4.62 -1.44
C LEU A 144 13.90 -4.40 -2.90
N PRO A 145 14.57 -5.38 -3.52
CA PRO A 145 15.00 -5.28 -4.91
C PRO A 145 13.86 -4.94 -5.88
N GLY A 146 14.20 -4.23 -6.94
CA GLY A 146 13.27 -3.92 -8.04
C GLY A 146 13.49 -4.84 -9.23
N PHE A 147 12.48 -4.95 -10.09
CA PHE A 147 12.49 -5.73 -11.33
C PHE A 147 12.85 -7.23 -11.15
N GLN A 148 12.67 -7.75 -9.94
CA GLN A 148 12.82 -9.17 -9.64
C GLN A 148 11.75 -9.62 -8.67
N GLU A 149 11.27 -10.86 -8.83
CA GLU A 149 10.52 -11.54 -7.79
C GLU A 149 11.40 -11.70 -6.55
N HIS A 150 10.83 -11.44 -5.38
CA HIS A 150 11.58 -11.44 -4.13
C HIS A 150 10.67 -11.79 -2.96
N LEU A 151 11.19 -12.60 -2.04
CA LEU A 151 10.55 -12.92 -0.78
C LEU A 151 11.55 -12.69 0.34
N GLU A 152 11.16 -11.89 1.32
CA GLU A 152 12.01 -11.58 2.46
C GLU A 152 11.19 -11.51 3.74
N LEU A 153 11.68 -12.17 4.79
CA LEU A 153 11.15 -12.02 6.13
C LEU A 153 11.71 -10.74 6.74
N ILE A 154 10.83 -9.84 7.18
CA ILE A 154 11.21 -8.61 7.88
C ILE A 154 10.83 -8.74 9.35
N GLU A 155 11.85 -8.66 10.20
CA GLU A 155 11.67 -8.60 11.66
C GLU A 155 11.70 -7.14 12.13
N GLY A 156 10.57 -6.67 12.67
CA GLY A 156 10.45 -5.31 13.17
C GLY A 156 10.43 -4.23 12.08
N VAL A 157 10.79 -3.01 12.46
CA VAL A 157 10.80 -1.83 11.58
C VAL A 157 12.23 -1.29 11.47
N PRO A 158 12.61 -0.69 10.33
CA PRO A 158 13.96 -0.17 10.14
C PRO A 158 14.28 0.97 11.12
N THR A 159 15.49 0.94 11.70
CA THR A 159 16.05 1.99 12.57
C THR A 159 16.94 2.98 11.81
N GLN A 160 17.35 2.62 10.59
CA GLN A 160 18.12 3.43 9.65
C GLN A 160 17.62 3.18 8.22
N ALA A 161 17.96 4.06 7.28
CA ALA A 161 17.63 3.86 5.87
C ALA A 161 18.51 2.75 5.27
N ILE A 162 17.89 1.77 4.60
CA ILE A 162 18.55 0.62 3.97
C ILE A 162 18.06 0.48 2.53
N GLY A 163 18.92 0.84 1.59
CA GLY A 163 18.68 0.78 0.15
C GLY A 163 19.28 2.00 -0.55
N ARG A 164 19.33 1.99 -1.88
CA ARG A 164 19.82 3.13 -2.66
C ARG A 164 18.71 4.17 -2.82
N VAL A 165 19.06 5.46 -2.75
CA VAL A 165 18.23 6.51 -3.36
C VAL A 165 18.78 6.69 -4.76
N SER A 166 17.95 6.58 -5.80
CA SER A 166 18.42 6.89 -7.16
C SER A 166 18.72 8.39 -7.17
N GLN A 167 20.00 8.77 -7.29
CA GLN A 167 20.34 10.17 -7.51
C GLN A 167 19.76 10.56 -8.86
N LYS A 168 19.01 11.66 -8.93
CA LYS A 168 18.68 12.29 -10.20
C LYS A 168 20.00 12.74 -10.80
N GLU A 169 20.46 12.07 -11.86
CA GLU A 169 21.43 12.67 -12.77
C GLU A 169 20.72 13.87 -13.42
N GLU A 170 21.33 15.05 -13.28
CA GLU A 170 20.88 16.31 -13.90
C GLU A 170 20.92 16.25 -15.44
#